data_AF-A0A8T5WMP4-F1
#
_entry.id   AF-A0A8T5WMP4-F1
#
_cell.length_a   1.000
_cell.length_b   1.000
_cell.length_c   1.000
_cell.angle_alpha   90.00
_cell.angle_beta   90.00
_cell.angle_gamma   90.00
#
_symmetry.space_group_name_H-M   'P 1'
#
loop_
_entity.id
_entity.type
_entity.pdbx_description
1 polymer ?
#
loop_
_entity_poly.entity_id
_entity_poly.type
_entity_poly.pdbx_seq_one_letter_code
_entity_poly.pdbx_strand_id
1 'polypeptide(L)' 'MRDLLQRPDLFSINTATLGYKTPLPAIIDACAARGIGAIAPWRRELQSENLQQIARQLAASNMNVSGLC' A
#
# COMPACT_ATOMS: atom_id res chain seq x y z
N MET A 1 17.56 14.38 -11.53
CA MET A 1 16.71 13.96 -10.39
C MET A 1 15.30 13.78 -10.93
N ARG A 2 14.55 12.77 -10.50
CA ARG A 2 13.17 12.58 -10.96
C ARG A 2 12.28 13.68 -10.36
N ASP A 3 11.39 14.26 -11.17
CA ASP A 3 10.38 15.20 -10.67
C ASP A 3 9.27 14.44 -9.93
N LEU A 4 8.95 14.93 -8.74
CA LEU A 4 7.99 14.34 -7.81
C LEU A 4 6.80 15.28 -7.52
N LEU A 5 6.84 16.52 -8.02
CA LEU A 5 5.76 17.47 -7.80
C LEU A 5 4.46 16.95 -8.42
N GLN A 6 3.39 16.90 -7.63
CA GLN A 6 2.06 16.45 -8.08
C GLN A 6 2.05 15.03 -8.69
N ARG A 7 2.97 14.16 -8.28
CA ARG A 7 3.09 12.76 -8.74
C ARG A 7 2.97 11.76 -7.59
N PRO A 8 1.80 11.68 -6.91
CA PRO A 8 1.59 10.73 -5.81
C PRO A 8 1.69 9.27 -6.25
N ASP A 9 1.52 8.99 -7.55
CA ASP A 9 1.73 7.68 -8.15
C ASP A 9 3.18 7.18 -8.01
N LEU A 10 4.12 8.09 -7.74
CA LEU A 10 5.52 7.76 -7.48
C LEU A 10 5.82 7.58 -5.98
N PHE A 11 4.85 7.81 -5.10
CA PHE A 11 5.02 7.71 -3.65
C PHE A 11 4.76 6.30 -3.15
N SER A 12 5.41 5.97 -2.03
CA SER A 12 5.20 4.73 -1.29
C SER A 12 4.99 5.01 0.19
N ILE A 13 4.04 4.31 0.81
CA ILE A 13 3.85 4.35 2.28
C ILE A 13 4.35 3.06 2.91
N ASN A 14 5.23 3.16 3.90
CA ASN A 14 5.48 2.07 4.85
C ASN A 14 4.31 2.02 5.84
N THR A 15 3.62 0.89 5.93
CA THR A 15 2.40 0.77 6.75
C THR A 15 2.65 0.92 8.25
N ALA A 16 3.90 0.74 8.73
CA ALA A 16 4.25 1.03 10.11
C ALA A 16 4.03 2.49 10.50
N THR A 17 4.08 3.42 9.54
CA THR A 17 3.75 4.84 9.76
C THR A 17 2.32 5.02 10.29
N LEU A 18 1.43 4.07 10.01
CA LEU A 18 0.03 4.08 10.48
C LEU A 18 -0.16 3.37 11.84
N GLY A 19 0.93 2.91 12.46
CA GLY A 19 0.94 2.35 13.81
C GLY A 19 0.24 0.99 13.95
N TYR A 20 0.00 0.28 12.83
CA TYR A 20 -0.66 -1.04 12.80
C TYR A 20 -2.07 -1.07 13.40
N LYS A 21 -2.75 0.08 13.40
CA LYS A 21 -4.12 0.21 13.92
C LYS A 21 -5.19 0.02 12.84
N THR A 22 -4.77 0.06 11.57
CA THR A 22 -5.66 0.01 10.41
C THR A 22 -5.42 -1.31 9.67
N PRO A 23 -6.46 -2.08 9.34
CA PRO A 23 -6.32 -3.30 8.53
C PRO A 23 -5.72 -2.99 7.15
N LEU A 24 -4.94 -3.93 6.61
CA LEU A 24 -4.23 -3.76 5.34
C LEU A 24 -5.17 -3.44 4.16
N PRO A 25 -6.35 -4.08 4.00
CA PRO A 25 -7.29 -3.73 2.93
C PRO A 25 -7.73 -2.25 2.97
N ALA A 26 -7.99 -1.72 4.16
CA ALA A 26 -8.41 -0.33 4.33
C ALA A 26 -7.27 0.66 4.04
N ILE A 27 -6.02 0.27 4.34
CA ILE A 27 -4.84 1.05 3.96
C ILE A 27 -4.71 1.12 2.43
N ILE A 28 -4.90 0.01 1.73
CA ILE A 28 -4.85 -0.05 0.26
C ILE A 28 -5.89 0.91 -0.34
N ASP A 29 -7.16 0.82 0.09
CA ASP A 29 -8.23 1.70 -0.40
C ASP A 29 -7.92 3.19 -0.13
N ALA A 30 -7.42 3.50 1.07
CA ALA A 30 -7.08 4.86 1.45
C ALA A 30 -5.91 5.42 0.64
N CYS A 31 -4.91 4.60 0.32
CA CYS A 31 -3.78 4.98 -0.52
C CYS A 31 -4.23 5.16 -1.98
N ALA A 32 -5.08 4.27 -2.49
CA ALA A 32 -5.61 4.31 -3.85
C ALA A 32 -6.45 5.56 -4.08
N ALA A 33 -7.33 5.90 -3.12
CA ALA A 33 -8.14 7.12 -3.16
C ALA A 33 -7.30 8.42 -3.19
N ARG A 34 -6.03 8.36 -2.77
CA ARG A 34 -5.07 9.48 -2.80
C ARG A 34 -4.10 9.41 -3.98
N GLY A 35 -4.26 8.42 -4.86
CA GLY A 35 -3.38 8.19 -6.00
C GLY A 35 -1.98 7.72 -5.63
N ILE A 36 -1.78 7.16 -4.42
CA ILE A 36 -0.47 6.64 -3.99
C ILE A 36 -0.18 5.34 -4.73
N GLY A 37 0.97 5.26 -5.37
CA GLY A 37 1.30 4.15 -6.28
C GLY A 37 1.84 2.89 -5.61
N ALA A 38 2.33 2.96 -4.37
CA ALA A 38 2.86 1.78 -3.70
C ALA A 38 2.70 1.77 -2.17
N ILE A 39 2.79 0.57 -1.61
CA ILE A 39 2.91 0.35 -0.17
C ILE A 39 4.07 -0.62 0.15
N ALA A 40 4.60 -0.50 1.37
CA ALA A 40 5.53 -1.45 1.96
C ALA A 40 4.91 -2.03 3.25
N PRO A 41 4.12 -3.12 3.14
CA PRO A 41 3.51 -3.77 4.29
C PRO A 41 4.51 -4.56 5.12
N TRP A 42 4.16 -4.85 6.36
CA TRP A 42 4.90 -5.75 7.24
C TRP A 42 4.29 -7.15 7.22
N ARG A 43 5.13 -8.19 7.32
CA ARG A 43 4.69 -9.60 7.38
C ARG A 43 3.59 -9.86 8.41
N ARG A 44 3.59 -9.15 9.53
CA ARG A 44 2.56 -9.28 10.58
C ARG A 44 1.16 -8.86 10.14
N GLU A 45 1.05 -7.92 9.19
CA GLU A 45 -0.24 -7.46 8.66
C GLU A 45 -0.83 -8.46 7.67
N LEU A 46 0.01 -9.32 7.08
CA LEU A 46 -0.41 -10.37 6.14
C LEU A 46 -0.92 -11.63 6.83
N GLN A 47 -0.50 -11.89 8.07
CA GLN A 47 -0.83 -13.14 8.79
C GLN A 47 -2.34 -13.32 9.02
N SER A 48 -3.07 -12.21 9.15
CA SER A 48 -4.52 -12.20 9.37
C SER A 48 -5.35 -12.09 8.09
N GLU A 49 -4.71 -11.98 6.93
CA GLU A 49 -5.36 -11.62 5.67
C GLU A 49 -5.31 -12.76 4.64
N ASN A 50 -6.26 -12.75 3.71
CA ASN A 50 -6.21 -13.61 2.53
C ASN A 50 -5.29 -12.98 1.47
N LEU A 51 -4.09 -13.54 1.27
CA LEU A 51 -3.09 -13.02 0.34
C LEU A 51 -3.59 -12.86 -1.10
N GLN A 52 -4.45 -13.77 -1.57
CA GLN A 52 -5.00 -13.69 -2.93
C GLN A 52 -5.98 -12.53 -3.08
N GLN A 53 -6.75 -12.20 -2.03
CA GLN A 53 -7.63 -11.04 -2.03
C GLN A 53 -6.82 -9.74 -1.99
N ILE A 54 -5.78 -9.66 -1.15
CA ILE A 54 -4.87 -8.52 -1.11
C ILE A 54 -4.22 -8.26 -2.48
N ALA A 55 -3.70 -9.32 -3.12
CA ALA A 55 -3.10 -9.20 -4.45
C ALA A 55 -4.10 -8.69 -5.51
N ARG A 56 -5.35 -9.16 -5.47
CA ARG A 56 -6.42 -8.68 -6.37
C ARG A 56 -6.75 -7.21 -6.12
N GLN A 57 -6.82 -6.78 -4.86
CA GLN A 57 -7.14 -5.41 -4.50
C GLN A 57 -6.03 -4.43 -4.93
N LEU A 58 -4.77 -4.81 -4.72
CA LEU A 58 -3.61 -4.05 -5.20
C LEU A 58 -3.64 -3.89 -6.72
N ALA A 59 -3.89 -4.99 -7.45
CA ALA A 59 -3.99 -4.96 -8.91
C ALA A 59 -5.15 -4.08 -9.40
N ALA A 60 -6.34 -4.19 -8.78
CA ALA A 60 -7.50 -3.36 -9.11
C ALA A 60 -7.25 -1.86 -8.84
N SER A 61 -6.37 -1.55 -7.89
CA SER A 61 -6.00 -0.18 -7.51
C SER A 61 -4.79 0.37 -8.28
N ASN A 62 -4.23 -0.40 -9.22
CA ASN A 62 -2.96 -0.10 -9.90
C ASN A 62 -1.82 0.24 -8.92
N MET A 63 -1.80 -0.46 -7.77
CA MET A 63 -0.88 -0.21 -6.67
C MET A 63 0.15 -1.33 -6.57
N ASN A 64 1.41 -0.95 -6.33
CA ASN A 64 2.53 -1.87 -6.27
C ASN A 64 2.98 -2.13 -4.82
N VAL A 65 3.71 -3.24 -4.63
CA VAL A 65 4.42 -3.50 -3.37
C VAL A 65 5.88 -3.11 -3.57
N SER A 66 6.30 -2.03 -2.91
CA SER A 66 7.67 -1.52 -3.03
C SER A 66 8.67 -2.27 -2.14
N GLY A 67 8.17 -2.98 -1.14
CA GLY A 67 8.96 -3.83 -0.24
C GLY A 67 8.07 -4.63 0.72
N LEU A 68 8.64 -5.65 1.36
CA LEU A 68 7.99 -6.44 2.41
C LEU A 68 8.90 -6.43 3.64
N CYS A 69 8.42 -5.84 4.73
CA CYS A 69 9.17 -5.69 5.98
C CYS A 69 8.92 -6.83 6.98
#